data_AF-A0A941IQN8-F1
#
_entry.id   AF-A0A941IQN8-F1
#
_cell.length_a   1.000
_cell.length_b   1.000
_cell.length_c   1.000
_cell.angle_alpha   90.00
_cell.angle_beta   90.00
_cell.angle_gamma   90.00
#
_symmetry.space_group_name_H-M   'P 1'
#
loop_
_entity.id
_entity.type
_entity.pdbx_description
1 polymer ?
#
loop_
_entity_poly.entity_id
_entity_poly.type
_entity_poly.pdbx_seq_one_letter_code
_entity_poly.pdbx_strand_id
1 'polypeptide(L)'
;MLDKIRVRKPFGRPATRPKAVAADRAYSSKANRDYLRRRQITAVIPDKADQQANRKKKGSKGGRPISYDTRRYKQRNTVERCFQKIKTWR
;
A
#
# COMPACT_ATOMS: atom_id res chain seq x y z
N MET A 1 3.77 -0.81 12.56
CA MET A 1 4.94 -0.24 11.84
C MET A 1 4.66 1.16 11.26
N LEU A 2 3.45 1.44 10.74
CA LEU A 2 3.12 2.78 10.20
C LEU A 2 2.94 3.86 11.29
N ASP A 3 2.78 3.48 12.55
CA ASP A 3 2.54 4.41 13.66
C ASP A 3 3.72 5.36 13.96
N LYS A 4 4.92 4.99 13.51
CA LYS A 4 6.13 5.81 13.62
C LYS A 4 6.31 6.78 12.45
N ILE A 5 5.51 6.64 11.39
CA ILE A 5 5.61 7.49 10.19
C ILE A 5 4.81 8.76 10.43
N ARG A 6 5.48 9.91 10.23
CA ARG A 6 4.87 11.23 10.29
C ARG A 6 4.78 11.83 8.90
N VAL A 7 3.55 12.11 8.47
CA VAL A 7 3.28 12.81 7.22
C VAL A 7 3.21 14.30 7.51
N ARG A 8 4.17 15.05 6.95
CA ARG A 8 4.22 16.51 7.07
C ARG A 8 2.98 17.11 6.39
N LYS A 9 2.34 18.04 7.09
CA LYS A 9 1.23 18.85 6.58
C LYS A 9 1.72 20.29 6.37
N PRO A 10 1.06 21.07 5.50
CA PRO A 10 1.37 22.50 5.34
C PRO A 10 1.28 23.27 6.66
N PHE A 11 0.32 22.91 7.52
CA PHE A 11 0.11 23.52 8.83
C PHE A 11 -0.22 22.47 9.91
N GLY A 12 0.15 22.77 11.15
CA GLY A 12 -0.19 22.00 12.34
C GLY A 12 0.63 20.71 12.54
N ARG A 13 0.17 19.85 13.47
CA ARG A 13 0.87 18.62 13.85
C ARG A 13 0.90 17.61 12.67
N PRO A 14 2.04 16.97 12.40
CA PRO A 14 2.14 15.92 11.38
C PRO A 14 1.09 14.82 11.58
N ALA A 15 0.52 14.31 10.49
CA ALA A 15 -0.38 13.17 10.57
C ALA A 15 0.40 11.88 10.85
N THR A 16 -0.05 11.12 11.84
CA THR A 16 0.41 9.75 12.13
C THR A 16 -0.43 8.68 11.41
N ARG A 17 -1.53 9.10 10.78
CA ARG A 17 -2.42 8.24 9.99
C ARG A 17 -2.60 8.82 8.58
N PRO A 18 -1.89 8.29 7.58
CA PRO A 18 -2.07 8.70 6.19
C PRO A 18 -3.45 8.27 5.68
N LYS A 19 -4.03 9.04 4.74
CA LYS A 19 -5.29 8.70 4.08
C LYS A 19 -5.13 7.50 3.13
N ALA A 20 -3.98 7.41 2.46
CA ALA A 20 -3.63 6.33 1.56
C ALA A 20 -2.14 6.00 1.64
N VAL A 21 -1.78 4.75 1.39
CA VAL A 21 -0.39 4.28 1.33
C VAL A 21 -0.19 3.56 0.00
N ALA A 22 0.75 4.07 -0.80
CA ALA A 22 1.29 3.38 -1.95
C ALA A 22 2.53 2.59 -1.54
N ALA A 23 2.61 1.33 -1.94
CA ALA A 23 3.77 0.48 -1.67
C ALA A 23 4.00 -0.49 -2.83
N ASP A 24 5.19 -1.07 -2.84
CA ASP A 24 5.57 -2.06 -3.85
C ASP A 24 4.74 -3.35 -3.74
N ARG A 25 4.67 -4.08 -4.87
CA ARG A 25 4.01 -5.38 -5.01
C ARG A 25 4.48 -6.42 -3.98
N ALA A 26 5.72 -6.34 -3.49
CA ALA A 26 6.22 -7.19 -2.42
C ALA A 26 5.42 -7.04 -1.10
N TYR A 27 4.77 -5.90 -0.89
CA TYR A 27 3.97 -5.61 0.30
C TYR A 27 2.48 -5.95 0.13
N SER A 28 2.09 -6.69 -0.92
CA SER A 28 0.69 -7.04 -1.21
C SER A 28 0.06 -8.06 -0.25
N SER A 29 0.82 -8.57 0.73
CA SER A 29 0.41 -9.64 1.64
C SER A 29 -0.91 -9.34 2.37
N LYS A 30 -1.66 -10.41 2.69
CA LYS A 30 -2.94 -10.31 3.40
C LYS A 30 -2.80 -9.60 4.76
N ALA A 31 -1.74 -9.89 5.52
CA ALA A 31 -1.48 -9.25 6.80
C ALA A 31 -1.32 -7.73 6.69
N ASN A 32 -0.57 -7.26 5.68
CA ASN A 32 -0.40 -5.82 5.43
C ASN A 32 -1.72 -5.15 5.05
N ARG A 33 -2.52 -5.82 4.21
CA ARG A 33 -3.85 -5.34 3.82
C ARG A 33 -4.80 -5.27 5.01
N ASP A 34 -4.82 -6.30 5.85
CA ASP A 34 -5.67 -6.36 7.04
C ASP A 34 -5.28 -5.27 8.05
N TYR A 35 -3.97 -5.02 8.25
CA TYR A 35 -3.50 -3.91 9.09
C TYR A 35 -3.95 -2.53 8.55
N LEU A 36 -3.76 -2.27 7.26
CA LEU A 36 -4.19 -1.02 6.63
C LEU A 36 -5.71 -0.83 6.74
N ARG A 37 -6.46 -1.91 6.55
CA ARG A 37 -7.92 -1.92 6.62
C ARG A 37 -8.43 -1.64 8.04
N ARG A 38 -7.83 -2.26 9.06
CA ARG A 38 -8.14 -2.00 10.48
C ARG A 38 -7.92 -0.53 10.86
N ARG A 39 -6.91 0.12 10.26
CA ARG A 39 -6.62 1.56 10.47
C ARG A 39 -7.39 2.50 9.53
N GLN A 40 -8.29 1.98 8.70
CA GLN A 40 -9.03 2.74 7.69
C GLN A 40 -8.11 3.54 6.74
N ILE A 41 -6.99 2.93 6.34
CA ILE A 41 -6.02 3.52 5.39
C ILE A 41 -6.23 2.86 4.03
N THR A 42 -6.37 3.67 2.97
CA THR A 42 -6.50 3.13 1.61
C THR A 42 -5.18 2.53 1.13
N ALA A 43 -5.18 1.24 0.81
CA ALA A 43 -3.99 0.54 0.33
C ALA A 43 -3.89 0.61 -1.21
N VAL A 44 -2.98 1.45 -1.73
CA VAL A 44 -2.66 1.59 -3.16
C VAL A 44 -1.45 0.70 -3.48
N ILE A 45 -1.61 -0.60 -3.27
CA ILE A 45 -0.57 -1.60 -3.54
C ILE A 45 -1.10 -2.45 -4.71
N PRO A 46 -0.30 -2.71 -5.75
CA PRO A 46 -0.71 -3.59 -6.83
C PRO A 46 -0.78 -5.03 -6.28
N ASP A 47 -1.74 -5.80 -6.78
CA ASP A 47 -1.79 -7.21 -6.43
C ASP A 47 -0.90 -8.05 -7.36
N LYS A 48 -0.49 -9.20 -6.86
CA LYS A 48 0.14 -10.23 -7.66
C LYS A 48 -0.90 -10.89 -8.58
N ALA A 49 -0.63 -11.00 -9.88
CA ALA A 49 -1.57 -11.57 -10.86
C ALA A 49 -1.98 -13.01 -10.48
N ASP A 50 -1.02 -13.78 -9.99
CA ASP A 50 -1.17 -15.09 -9.36
C ASP A 50 -2.05 -15.07 -8.12
N GLN A 51 -1.95 -14.05 -7.26
CA GLN A 51 -2.82 -13.89 -6.11
C GLN A 51 -4.25 -13.51 -6.49
N GLN A 52 -4.42 -12.70 -7.53
CA GLN A 52 -5.75 -12.39 -8.05
C GLN A 52 -6.42 -13.66 -8.63
N ALA A 53 -5.68 -14.49 -9.37
CA ALA A 53 -6.17 -15.76 -9.88
C ALA A 53 -6.53 -16.73 -8.75
N ASN A 54 -5.66 -16.88 -7.75
CA ASN A 54 -5.95 -17.73 -6.58
C ASN A 54 -7.14 -17.22 -5.76
N ARG A 55 -7.35 -15.90 -5.66
CA ARG A 55 -8.52 -15.33 -5.01
C ARG A 55 -9.79 -15.67 -5.78
N LYS A 56 -9.79 -15.51 -7.11
CA LYS A 56 -10.91 -15.89 -7.98
C LYS A 56 -11.23 -17.38 -7.83
N LYS A 57 -10.22 -18.25 -7.85
CA LYS A 57 -10.36 -19.70 -7.62
C LYS A 57 -10.99 -20.02 -6.25
N LYS A 58 -10.70 -19.24 -5.21
CA LYS A 58 -11.25 -19.43 -3.85
C LYS A 58 -12.68 -18.90 -3.66
N GLY A 59 -13.27 -18.22 -4.65
CA GLY A 59 -14.64 -17.69 -4.57
C GLY A 59 -14.86 -16.82 -3.33
N SER A 60 -15.95 -17.06 -2.60
CA SER A 60 -16.31 -16.35 -1.35
C SER A 60 -15.24 -16.47 -0.25
N LYS A 61 -14.49 -17.59 -0.21
CA LYS A 61 -13.37 -17.80 0.72
C LYS A 61 -12.13 -16.96 0.35
N GLY A 62 -12.09 -16.37 -0.84
CA GLY A 62 -11.04 -15.45 -1.28
C GLY A 62 -11.10 -14.10 -0.55
N GLY A 63 -12.21 -13.77 0.13
CA GLY A 63 -12.39 -12.52 0.84
C GLY A 63 -12.50 -11.29 -0.07
N ARG A 64 -12.64 -10.11 0.54
CA ARG A 64 -12.98 -8.84 -0.15
C ARG A 64 -12.06 -8.54 -1.35
N PRO A 65 -12.63 -8.21 -2.53
CA PRO A 65 -11.87 -7.74 -3.69
C PRO A 65 -10.97 -6.54 -3.35
N ILE A 66 -9.79 -6.51 -3.97
CA ILE A 66 -8.84 -5.40 -3.86
C ILE A 66 -9.20 -4.38 -4.94
N SER A 67 -9.47 -3.13 -4.54
CA SER A 67 -9.56 -2.01 -5.47
C SER A 67 -8.15 -1.61 -5.90
N TYR A 68 -7.73 -2.03 -7.09
CA TYR A 68 -6.49 -1.56 -7.70
C TYR A 68 -6.78 -0.25 -8.43
N ASP A 69 -6.44 0.87 -7.80
CA ASP A 69 -6.54 2.20 -8.43
C ASP A 69 -5.27 2.44 -9.27
N THR A 70 -5.38 2.15 -10.57
CA THR A 70 -4.32 2.37 -11.55
C THR A 70 -3.89 3.83 -11.64
N ARG A 71 -4.79 4.80 -11.43
CA ARG A 71 -4.47 6.23 -11.47
C ARG A 71 -3.59 6.63 -10.29
N ARG A 72 -3.91 6.15 -9.08
CA ARG A 72 -3.06 6.37 -7.90
C ARG A 72 -1.72 5.62 -8.01
N TYR A 73 -1.70 4.48 -8.69
CA TYR A 73 -0.48 3.71 -8.91
C TYR A 73 0.46 4.28 -9.99
N LYS A 74 -0.01 5.19 -10.88
CA LYS A 74 0.87 5.89 -11.86
C LYS A 74 2.03 6.65 -11.20
N GLN A 75 1.88 7.05 -9.94
CA GLN A 75 2.95 7.72 -9.17
C GLN A 75 3.97 6.74 -8.58
N ARG A 76 3.94 5.46 -8.97
CA ARG A 76 4.93 4.42 -8.64
C ARG A 76 6.37 4.89 -8.79
N ASN A 77 6.67 5.64 -9.85
CA ASN A 77 8.03 6.14 -10.11
C ASN A 77 8.58 6.95 -8.92
N THR A 78 7.72 7.66 -8.18
CA THR A 78 8.11 8.39 -6.96
C THR A 78 8.54 7.44 -5.84
N VAL A 79 7.82 6.32 -5.67
CA VAL A 79 8.14 5.29 -4.66
C VAL A 79 9.45 4.60 -5.03
N GLU A 80 9.61 4.23 -6.30
CA GLU A 80 10.83 3.57 -6.81
C GLU A 80 12.05 4.48 -6.69
N ARG A 81 11.94 5.75 -7.11
CA ARG A 81 13.04 6.74 -6.97
C ARG A 81 13.40 6.98 -5.51
N CYS A 82 12.42 7.02 -4.61
CA CYS A 82 12.69 7.19 -3.18
C CYS A 82 13.44 5.98 -2.61
N PHE A 83 12.99 4.76 -2.92
CA PHE A 83 13.65 3.55 -2.44
C PHE A 83 15.04 3.36 -3.05
N GLN A 84 15.20 3.66 -4.35
CA GLN A 84 16.48 3.64 -5.01
C GLN A 84 17.47 4.60 -4.35
N LYS A 85 17.03 5.84 -4.04
CA LYS A 85 17.85 6.78 -3.26
C LYS A 85 18.26 6.16 -1.93
N ILE A 86 17.33 5.62 -1.14
CA ILE A 86 17.63 5.00 0.16
C ILE A 86 18.63 3.85 0.01
N LYS A 87 18.55 3.04 -1.04
CA LYS A 87 19.49 1.94 -1.29
C LYS A 87 20.86 2.41 -1.79
N THR A 88 20.94 3.54 -2.50
CA THR A 88 22.22 4.11 -2.98
C THR A 88 23.03 4.78 -1.88
N TRP A 89 22.41 5.23 -0.79
CA TRP A 89 23.12 5.77 0.38
C TRP A 89 23.64 4.69 1.35
N ARG A 90 23.71 3.43 0.90
CA ARG A 90 24.28 2.29 1.62
C ARG A 90 25.34 1.63 0.76
#